data_AF-A0A2M7XD01-F1
#
_entry.id   AF-A0A2M7XD01-F1
#
_cell.length_a   1.000
_cell.length_b   1.000
_cell.length_c   1.000
_cell.angle_alpha   90.00
_cell.angle_beta   90.00
_cell.angle_gamma   90.00
#
_symmetry.space_group_name_H-M   'P 1'
#
loop_
_entity.id
_entity.type
_entity.pdbx_description
1 polymer ?
#
loop_
_entity_poly.entity_id
_entity_poly.type
_entity_poly.pdbx_seq_one_letter_code
_entity_poly.pdbx_strand_id
1 'polypeptide(L)'
;MNQHVSAEGGGTHQEGEDQGEHNHRQPSKPYLIAIILLVVAVIIVNVVEDRSHSTTTTESSTDAQNDVVVTIDDGSIKENLSVNLSEMTYGYGLDLFEDQDQASTIINSTQGKPTAGAGSESIVASVVESASENMVYFATKSYDPGSRETFVGIYHYNTESNRWQRLYKSTLEAEDEQSRASYLRVLGRTGTYLILMRDFQDNSPTTCANLWLMGDRNEFGLMLMNLEDPYAGFIDFPLPELLKQQAEQEEASCLAELNQ
;
A
#
# COMPACT_ATOMS: atom_id res chain seq x y z
N MET A 1 50.84 -10.94 -44.81
CA MET A 1 50.01 -11.78 -45.70
C MET A 1 48.56 -11.52 -45.28
N ASN A 2 47.83 -10.64 -46.00
CA ASN A 2 47.02 -10.94 -47.20
C ASN A 2 46.03 -12.09 -46.92
N GLN A 3 44.71 -12.03 -47.12
CA GLN A 3 43.76 -11.15 -47.82
C GLN A 3 42.37 -11.44 -47.17
N HIS A 4 41.48 -10.46 -46.98
CA HIS A 4 40.44 -10.00 -47.91
C HIS A 4 39.54 -11.12 -48.50
N VAL A 5 38.22 -11.02 -48.34
CA VAL A 5 37.22 -10.88 -49.42
C VAL A 5 35.78 -10.84 -48.84
N SER A 6 35.01 -9.89 -49.37
CA SER A 6 33.60 -9.58 -49.17
C SER A 6 32.63 -10.44 -50.02
N ALA A 7 31.34 -10.41 -49.70
CA ALA A 7 30.18 -10.32 -50.63
C ALA A 7 28.91 -10.24 -49.76
N GLU A 8 28.07 -9.19 -49.75
CA GLU A 8 27.16 -8.63 -50.80
C GLU A 8 26.02 -9.55 -51.27
N GLY A 9 24.80 -8.97 -51.27
CA GLY A 9 23.59 -9.42 -51.97
C GLY A 9 22.42 -9.72 -51.00
N GLY A 10 21.22 -9.14 -51.11
CA GLY A 10 20.60 -8.25 -52.10
C GLY A 10 19.08 -8.46 -52.10
N GLY A 11 18.31 -7.37 -52.26
CA GLY A 11 16.91 -7.29 -52.73
C GLY A 11 15.81 -7.88 -51.82
N THR A 12 14.54 -7.45 -51.85
CA THR A 12 13.79 -6.41 -52.57
C THR A 12 12.37 -6.38 -51.95
N HIS A 13 11.66 -5.25 -52.14
CA HIS A 13 10.25 -4.98 -51.85
C HIS A 13 9.24 -6.14 -51.79
N GLN A 14 8.24 -6.00 -50.91
CA GLN A 14 6.84 -6.15 -51.30
C GLN A 14 5.90 -5.24 -50.47
N GLU A 15 5.08 -4.48 -51.20
CA GLU A 15 3.91 -3.72 -50.77
C GLU A 15 2.78 -4.64 -50.31
N GLY A 16 1.91 -4.12 -49.44
CA GLY A 16 0.65 -4.74 -49.06
C GLY A 16 -0.17 -3.82 -48.17
N GLU A 17 -1.00 -3.00 -48.80
CA GLU A 17 -2.09 -2.21 -48.20
C GLU A 17 -3.05 -3.10 -47.39
N ASP A 18 -3.54 -2.62 -46.24
CA ASP A 18 -4.99 -2.50 -46.02
C ASP A 18 -5.29 -1.50 -44.90
N GLN A 19 -6.10 -0.49 -45.23
CA GLN A 19 -6.54 0.57 -44.34
C GLN A 19 -7.90 0.19 -43.74
N GLY A 20 -7.89 -0.27 -42.48
CA GLY A 20 -9.10 -0.45 -41.67
C GLY A 20 -9.38 0.77 -40.79
N GLU A 21 -10.05 1.78 -41.35
CA GLU A 21 -10.45 3.01 -40.66
C GLU A 21 -11.70 2.74 -39.78
N HIS A 22 -11.51 2.23 -38.56
CA HIS A 22 -12.58 2.15 -37.56
C HIS A 22 -12.79 3.51 -36.88
N ASN A 23 -13.76 4.26 -37.40
CA ASN A 23 -14.34 5.45 -36.78
C ASN A 23 -15.01 5.12 -35.44
N HIS A 24 -14.23 5.10 -34.35
CA HIS A 24 -14.79 5.21 -32.99
C HIS A 24 -15.23 6.65 -32.75
N ARG A 25 -16.53 6.91 -32.93
CA ARG A 25 -17.18 8.14 -32.48
C ARG A 25 -16.98 8.26 -30.97
N GLN A 26 -16.04 9.12 -30.58
CA GLN A 26 -15.91 9.60 -29.21
C GLN A 26 -17.24 10.29 -28.83
N PRO A 27 -17.95 9.82 -27.78
CA PRO A 27 -19.16 10.49 -27.32
C PRO A 27 -18.77 11.91 -26.89
N SER A 28 -19.55 12.89 -27.39
CA SER A 28 -19.30 14.28 -27.10
C SER A 28 -19.36 14.53 -25.59
N LYS A 29 -18.35 15.24 -25.08
CA LYS A 29 -18.16 15.64 -23.68
C LYS A 29 -19.40 16.19 -22.93
N PRO A 30 -20.46 16.76 -23.53
CA PRO A 30 -21.66 17.16 -22.78
C PRO A 30 -22.43 16.00 -22.12
N TYR A 31 -22.35 14.77 -22.62
CA TYR A 31 -23.14 13.65 -22.04
C TYR A 31 -22.59 13.14 -20.72
N LEU A 32 -21.26 13.16 -20.54
CA LEU A 32 -20.62 12.70 -19.31
C LEU A 32 -20.95 13.62 -18.12
N ILE A 33 -20.99 14.93 -18.35
CA ILE A 33 -21.31 15.94 -17.32
C ILE A 33 -22.78 15.80 -16.87
N ALA A 34 -23.70 15.52 -17.79
CA ALA A 34 -25.11 15.33 -17.45
C ALA A 34 -25.34 14.08 -16.58
N ILE A 35 -24.62 12.98 -16.84
CA ILE A 35 -24.71 11.75 -16.04
C ILE A 35 -24.16 11.97 -14.62
N ILE A 36 -23.02 12.65 -14.49
CA ILE A 36 -22.42 12.96 -13.18
C ILE A 36 -23.37 13.83 -12.34
N LEU A 37 -23.97 14.87 -12.93
CA LEU A 37 -24.91 15.74 -12.23
C LEU A 37 -26.18 15.00 -11.78
N LEU A 38 -26.64 14.01 -12.55
CA LEU A 38 -27.83 13.22 -12.23
C LEU A 38 -27.55 12.22 -11.09
N VAL A 39 -26.37 11.61 -11.06
CA VAL A 39 -25.95 10.72 -9.95
C VAL A 39 -25.77 11.51 -8.64
N VAL A 40 -25.15 12.69 -8.69
CA VAL A 40 -24.99 13.56 -7.51
C VAL A 40 -26.35 14.00 -6.96
N ALA A 41 -27.31 14.34 -7.83
CA ALA A 41 -28.67 14.72 -7.40
C ALA A 41 -29.40 13.56 -6.70
N VAL A 42 -29.26 12.32 -7.18
CA VAL A 42 -29.87 11.14 -6.54
C VAL A 42 -29.26 10.85 -5.18
N ILE A 43 -27.94 11.00 -5.03
CA ILE A 43 -27.25 10.83 -3.74
C ILE A 43 -27.74 11.88 -2.72
N ILE A 44 -27.86 13.15 -3.13
CA ILE A 44 -28.33 14.22 -2.24
C ILE A 44 -29.77 13.98 -1.80
N VAL A 45 -30.67 13.53 -2.68
CA VAL A 45 -32.07 13.23 -2.31
C VAL A 45 -32.14 12.09 -1.30
N ASN A 46 -31.38 11.00 -1.49
CA ASN A 46 -31.38 9.87 -0.55
C ASN A 46 -30.79 10.25 0.82
N VAL A 47 -29.76 11.11 0.87
CA VAL A 47 -29.19 11.61 2.14
C VAL A 47 -30.14 12.56 2.88
N VAL A 48 -30.97 13.30 2.16
CA VAL A 48 -31.96 14.21 2.75
C VAL A 48 -33.20 13.47 3.24
N GLU A 49 -33.65 12.43 2.53
CA GLU A 49 -34.81 11.64 2.95
C GLU A 49 -34.53 10.83 4.22
N ASP A 50 -33.31 10.30 4.39
CA ASP A 50 -32.91 9.54 5.58
C ASP A 50 -32.81 10.43 6.85
N ARG A 51 -32.72 11.75 6.69
CA ARG A 51 -32.75 12.71 7.81
C ARG A 51 -34.16 13.09 8.27
N SER A 52 -35.21 12.70 7.56
CA SER A 52 -36.59 13.15 7.87
C SER A 52 -37.28 12.38 9.02
N HIS A 53 -36.68 11.30 9.52
CA HIS A 53 -37.33 10.41 10.50
C HIS A 53 -36.55 10.16 11.79
N SER A 54 -35.58 11.02 12.14
CA SER A 54 -34.99 10.97 13.48
C SER A 54 -35.67 11.93 14.44
N THR A 55 -36.50 11.35 15.31
CA THR A 55 -37.19 12.05 16.39
C THR A 55 -36.17 12.50 17.42
N THR A 56 -36.17 13.81 17.71
CA THR A 56 -35.25 14.50 18.61
C THR A 56 -35.26 13.89 20.01
N THR A 57 -34.23 13.12 20.33
CA THR A 57 -33.77 12.90 21.70
C THR A 57 -32.50 13.73 21.86
N THR A 58 -32.58 14.78 22.67
CA THR A 58 -31.45 15.64 23.01
C THR A 58 -30.49 14.88 23.91
N GLU A 59 -29.66 14.01 23.32
CA GLU A 59 -28.43 13.56 23.96
C GLU A 59 -27.34 14.58 23.64
N SER A 60 -26.78 15.11 24.72
CA SER A 60 -25.54 15.87 24.73
C SER A 60 -24.49 15.17 23.86
N SER A 61 -24.07 15.80 22.76
CA SER A 61 -22.95 15.34 21.94
C SER A 61 -21.68 15.41 22.78
N THR A 62 -21.38 14.34 23.49
CA THR A 62 -19.99 14.00 23.78
C THR A 62 -19.33 13.68 22.45
N ASP A 63 -18.44 14.54 21.98
CA ASP A 63 -17.35 14.20 21.05
C ASP A 63 -16.46 13.14 21.72
N ALA A 64 -17.03 11.95 21.92
CA ALA A 64 -16.41 10.86 22.65
C ALA A 64 -15.36 10.23 21.75
N GLN A 65 -14.10 10.60 22.00
CA GLN A 65 -12.95 9.71 21.97
C GLN A 65 -12.72 8.94 20.65
N ASN A 66 -12.32 9.65 19.59
CA ASN A 66 -11.60 9.05 18.45
C ASN A 66 -10.08 8.95 18.70
N ASP A 67 -9.65 9.23 19.93
CA ASP A 67 -8.27 9.22 20.36
C ASP A 67 -7.97 7.90 21.08
N VAL A 68 -7.12 7.07 20.47
CA VAL A 68 -6.63 5.85 21.10
C VAL A 68 -5.37 6.19 21.88
N VAL A 69 -5.43 6.02 23.19
CA VAL A 69 -4.26 6.17 24.06
C VAL A 69 -3.47 4.86 24.05
N VAL A 70 -2.33 4.86 23.36
CA VAL A 70 -1.33 3.79 23.39
C VAL A 70 -0.33 4.12 24.50
N THR A 71 -0.23 3.26 25.51
CA THR A 71 0.78 3.41 26.56
C THR A 71 2.07 2.73 26.13
N ILE A 72 3.14 3.51 26.00
CA ILE A 72 4.48 3.02 25.75
C ILE A 72 5.14 2.75 27.10
N ASP A 73 5.60 1.52 27.35
CA ASP A 73 6.36 1.18 28.56
C ASP A 73 7.78 0.75 28.15
N ASP A 74 8.69 1.73 28.03
CA ASP A 74 10.09 1.49 27.67
C ASP A 74 11.00 1.22 28.90
N GLY A 75 10.40 1.11 30.09
CA GLY A 75 11.12 0.92 31.35
C GLY A 75 11.65 2.21 31.99
N SER A 76 11.50 3.37 31.34
CA SER A 76 11.97 4.66 31.86
C SER A 76 10.90 5.75 31.93
N ILE A 77 9.94 5.78 30.99
CA ILE A 77 8.83 6.75 30.98
C ILE A 77 7.57 6.08 30.38
N LYS A 78 6.41 6.25 31.04
CA LYS A 78 5.11 5.89 30.46
C LYS A 78 4.57 7.08 29.69
N GLU A 79 4.73 7.07 28.37
CA GLU A 79 4.09 8.07 27.51
C GLU A 79 2.78 7.51 26.97
N ASN A 80 1.75 8.35 27.02
CA ASN A 80 0.45 8.09 26.42
C ASN A 80 0.46 8.71 25.03
N LEU A 81 0.69 7.89 24.01
CA LEU A 81 0.55 8.29 22.63
C LEU A 81 -0.94 8.34 22.28
N SER A 82 -1.47 9.53 22.00
CA SER A 82 -2.83 9.65 21.46
C SER A 82 -2.78 9.48 19.94
N VAL A 83 -3.44 8.44 19.43
CA VAL A 83 -3.64 8.21 18.00
C VAL A 83 -5.00 8.75 17.61
N ASN A 84 -5.01 9.83 16.84
CA ASN A 84 -6.24 10.41 16.29
C ASN A 84 -6.63 9.65 15.02
N LEU A 85 -7.70 8.86 15.11
CA LEU A 85 -8.19 8.03 13.99
C LEU A 85 -8.73 8.87 12.83
N SER A 86 -9.18 10.10 13.08
CA SER A 86 -9.69 10.99 12.03
C SER A 86 -8.60 11.58 11.14
N GLU A 87 -7.35 11.56 11.60
CA GLU A 87 -6.17 12.02 10.85
C GLU A 87 -5.41 10.84 10.22
N MET A 88 -5.93 9.63 10.34
CA MET A 88 -5.28 8.44 9.85
C MET A 88 -5.41 8.32 8.33
N THR A 89 -4.28 8.11 7.66
CA THR A 89 -4.22 7.75 6.25
C THR A 89 -4.10 6.23 6.13
N TYR A 90 -4.98 5.60 5.37
CA TYR A 90 -4.98 4.16 5.15
C TYR A 90 -4.14 3.80 3.93
N GLY A 91 -3.51 2.63 3.98
CA GLY A 91 -2.82 2.06 2.84
C GLY A 91 -3.81 1.56 1.79
N TYR A 92 -3.46 1.77 0.53
CA TYR A 92 -4.21 1.24 -0.62
C TYR A 92 -3.41 0.13 -1.31
N GLY A 93 -4.11 -0.70 -2.08
CA GLY A 93 -3.53 -1.86 -2.78
C GLY A 93 -2.50 -1.45 -3.84
N LEU A 94 -1.52 -2.33 -4.08
CA LEU A 94 -0.44 -2.05 -5.06
C LEU A 94 -0.96 -1.81 -6.48
N ASP A 95 -2.09 -2.40 -6.84
CA ASP A 95 -2.77 -2.21 -8.13
C ASP A 95 -3.22 -0.77 -8.38
N LEU A 96 -3.37 0.04 -7.33
CA LEU A 96 -3.69 1.45 -7.41
C LEU A 96 -2.44 2.35 -7.39
N PHE A 97 -1.25 1.79 -7.15
CA PHE A 97 0.01 2.54 -7.19
C PHE A 97 0.61 2.51 -8.59
N GLU A 98 0.26 3.48 -9.42
CA GLU A 98 0.68 3.55 -10.84
C GLU A 98 2.22 3.53 -11.01
N ASP A 99 2.97 4.05 -10.04
CA ASP A 99 4.43 4.12 -10.07
C ASP A 99 5.14 2.89 -9.50
N GLN A 100 4.44 1.78 -9.20
CA GLN A 100 5.02 0.59 -8.54
C GLN A 100 6.29 0.07 -9.24
N ASP A 101 6.21 -0.16 -10.55
CA ASP A 101 7.32 -0.71 -11.33
C ASP A 101 8.48 0.28 -11.45
N GLN A 102 8.16 1.57 -11.61
CA GLN A 102 9.14 2.65 -11.68
C GLN A 102 9.88 2.81 -10.35
N ALA A 103 9.15 2.90 -9.23
CA ALA A 103 9.71 2.99 -7.90
C ALA A 103 10.63 1.80 -7.60
N SER A 104 10.17 0.57 -7.89
CA SER A 104 10.96 -0.65 -7.71
C SER A 104 12.24 -0.62 -8.57
N THR A 105 12.13 -0.22 -9.84
CA THR A 105 13.28 -0.14 -10.75
C THR A 105 14.30 0.89 -10.30
N ILE A 106 13.85 2.08 -9.90
CA ILE A 106 14.71 3.18 -9.45
C ILE A 106 15.42 2.80 -8.16
N ILE A 107 14.70 2.27 -7.17
CA ILE A 107 15.27 1.83 -5.89
C ILE A 107 16.34 0.75 -6.10
N ASN A 108 16.07 -0.26 -6.92
CA ASN A 108 17.04 -1.33 -7.17
C ASN A 108 18.27 -0.82 -7.93
N SER A 109 18.07 -0.10 -9.04
CA SER A 109 19.17 0.39 -9.87
C SER A 109 20.10 1.35 -9.13
N THR A 110 19.54 2.27 -8.34
CA THR A 110 20.33 3.23 -7.54
C THR A 110 21.08 2.59 -6.36
N GLN A 111 20.64 1.41 -5.91
CA GLN A 111 21.37 0.58 -4.94
C GLN A 111 22.38 -0.38 -5.60
N GLY A 112 22.46 -0.43 -6.93
CA GLY A 112 23.29 -1.39 -7.66
C GLY A 112 22.76 -2.84 -7.61
N LYS A 113 21.48 -3.02 -7.29
CA LYS A 113 20.80 -4.31 -7.30
C LYS A 113 20.23 -4.65 -8.68
N PRO A 114 20.01 -5.93 -9.01
CA PRO A 114 19.22 -6.32 -10.17
C PRO A 114 17.83 -5.68 -10.13
N THR A 115 17.33 -5.22 -11.28
CA THR A 115 15.99 -4.65 -11.37
C THR A 115 14.90 -5.72 -11.35
N ALA A 116 15.24 -6.98 -11.63
CA ALA A 116 14.34 -8.12 -11.59
C ALA A 116 15.08 -9.40 -11.17
N GLY A 117 14.33 -10.37 -10.65
CA GLY A 117 14.85 -11.68 -10.24
C GLY A 117 15.40 -11.72 -8.81
N ALA A 118 16.29 -12.67 -8.55
CA ALA A 118 16.89 -12.88 -7.24
C ALA A 118 17.65 -11.63 -6.76
N GLY A 119 17.50 -11.30 -5.48
CA GLY A 119 18.10 -10.10 -4.87
C GLY A 119 17.45 -8.77 -5.23
N SER A 120 16.47 -8.73 -6.15
CA SER A 120 15.67 -7.53 -6.43
C SER A 120 14.66 -7.29 -5.31
N GLU A 121 14.55 -6.03 -4.87
CA GLU A 121 13.52 -5.58 -3.93
C GLU A 121 12.19 -5.36 -4.65
N SER A 122 11.12 -5.95 -4.10
CA SER A 122 9.74 -5.75 -4.56
C SER A 122 8.89 -5.14 -3.46
N ILE A 123 7.98 -4.23 -3.85
CA ILE A 123 7.03 -3.59 -2.93
C ILE A 123 6.01 -4.63 -2.43
N VAL A 124 5.62 -4.53 -1.17
CA VAL A 124 4.75 -5.51 -0.50
C VAL A 124 3.41 -4.90 -0.10
N ALA A 125 2.33 -5.48 -0.63
CA ALA A 125 0.92 -5.36 -0.22
C ALA A 125 0.24 -4.00 -0.39
N SER A 126 0.83 -2.93 0.15
CA SER A 126 0.16 -1.65 0.30
C SER A 126 1.12 -0.47 0.28
N VAL A 127 0.57 0.67 -0.13
CA VAL A 127 1.24 1.97 -0.19
C VAL A 127 0.41 2.97 0.61
N VAL A 128 1.05 3.82 1.40
CA VAL A 128 0.40 4.84 2.23
C VAL A 128 0.86 6.22 1.79
N GLU A 129 -0.08 7.13 1.52
CA GLU A 129 0.26 8.53 1.21
C GLU A 129 0.79 9.27 2.45
N SER A 130 1.71 10.19 2.22
CA SER A 130 2.12 11.17 3.21
C SER A 130 1.14 12.34 3.28
N ALA A 131 1.29 13.21 4.29
CA ALA A 131 0.59 14.49 4.32
C ALA A 131 1.10 15.46 3.23
N SER A 132 2.31 15.27 2.72
CA SER A 132 2.87 16.03 1.61
C SER A 132 2.41 15.43 0.28
N GLU A 133 1.96 16.28 -0.64
CA GLU A 133 1.67 15.88 -2.02
C GLU A 133 2.87 15.12 -2.63
N ASN A 134 2.57 14.10 -3.43
CA ASN A 134 3.55 13.30 -4.18
C ASN A 134 4.53 12.48 -3.31
N MET A 135 4.25 12.27 -2.02
CA MET A 135 5.08 11.41 -1.16
C MET A 135 4.31 10.18 -0.71
N VAL A 136 4.93 9.01 -0.80
CA VAL A 136 4.36 7.73 -0.36
C VAL A 136 5.32 6.94 0.51
N TYR A 137 4.77 6.09 1.36
CA TYR A 137 5.48 5.11 2.17
C TYR A 137 5.09 3.70 1.76
N PHE A 138 6.07 2.82 1.68
CA PHE A 138 5.83 1.40 1.43
C PHE A 138 6.95 0.53 1.99
N ALA A 139 6.64 -0.74 2.18
CA ALA A 139 7.62 -1.75 2.54
C ALA A 139 8.05 -2.53 1.30
N THR A 140 9.28 -3.02 1.32
CA THR A 140 9.83 -3.90 0.30
C THR A 140 10.45 -5.14 0.92
N LYS A 141 10.60 -6.18 0.10
CA LYS A 141 11.39 -7.37 0.42
C LYS A 141 12.24 -7.80 -0.75
N SER A 142 13.40 -8.40 -0.46
CA SER A 142 14.17 -9.18 -1.44
C SER A 142 14.72 -10.42 -0.76
N TYR A 143 14.83 -11.52 -1.51
CA TYR A 143 15.53 -12.73 -1.07
C TYR A 143 16.72 -13.00 -1.99
N ASP A 144 17.89 -13.22 -1.39
CA ASP A 144 19.09 -13.67 -2.09
C ASP A 144 19.32 -15.17 -1.78
N PRO A 145 19.09 -16.08 -2.74
CA PRO A 145 19.32 -17.51 -2.53
C PRO A 145 20.80 -17.86 -2.35
N GLY A 146 21.73 -17.02 -2.81
CA GLY A 146 23.16 -17.23 -2.68
C GLY A 146 23.65 -17.04 -1.25
N SER A 147 23.17 -16.00 -0.56
CA SER A 147 23.47 -15.75 0.86
C SER A 147 22.43 -16.34 1.82
N ARG A 148 21.27 -16.77 1.32
CA ARG A 148 20.10 -17.19 2.11
C ARG A 148 19.60 -16.10 3.05
N GLU A 149 19.74 -14.85 2.63
CA GLU A 149 19.31 -13.69 3.39
C GLU A 149 18.02 -13.12 2.82
N THR A 150 17.11 -12.74 3.73
CA THR A 150 15.95 -11.91 3.40
C THR A 150 16.20 -10.50 3.86
N PHE A 151 16.13 -9.56 2.92
CA PHE A 151 16.14 -8.15 3.20
C PHE A 151 14.71 -7.61 3.31
N VAL A 152 14.49 -6.73 4.28
CA VAL A 152 13.24 -5.99 4.47
C VAL A 152 13.59 -4.51 4.59
N GLY A 153 12.89 -3.64 3.85
CA GLY A 153 13.10 -2.20 3.93
C GLY A 153 11.80 -1.42 3.94
N ILE A 154 11.79 -0.27 4.61
CA ILE A 154 10.71 0.72 4.54
C ILE A 154 11.24 1.96 3.86
N TYR A 155 10.50 2.45 2.88
CA TYR A 155 10.90 3.53 2.01
C TYR A 155 9.92 4.69 2.10
N HIS A 156 10.46 5.88 1.87
CA HIS A 156 9.75 7.11 1.58
C HIS A 156 10.12 7.51 0.15
N TYR A 157 9.12 7.63 -0.72
CA TYR A 157 9.31 7.82 -2.16
C TYR A 157 8.53 9.04 -2.64
N ASN A 158 9.19 9.93 -3.39
CA ASN A 158 8.58 11.07 -4.04
C ASN A 158 8.21 10.69 -5.48
N THR A 159 6.91 10.61 -5.79
CA THR A 159 6.39 10.18 -7.10
C THR A 159 6.73 11.16 -8.22
N GLU A 160 6.82 12.46 -7.93
CA GLU A 160 7.10 13.49 -8.93
C GLU A 160 8.59 13.55 -9.34
N SER A 161 9.48 13.55 -8.35
CA SER A 161 10.93 13.71 -8.52
C SER A 161 11.68 12.39 -8.58
N ASN A 162 11.01 11.27 -8.32
CA ASN A 162 11.57 9.92 -8.22
C ASN A 162 12.70 9.81 -7.19
N ARG A 163 12.73 10.71 -6.21
CA ARG A 163 13.69 10.67 -5.11
C ARG A 163 13.16 9.76 -4.02
N TRP A 164 14.05 9.01 -3.41
CA TRP A 164 13.68 8.07 -2.37
C TRP A 164 14.66 8.11 -1.21
N GLN A 165 14.15 7.77 -0.03
CA GLN A 165 14.93 7.57 1.18
C GLN A 165 14.49 6.26 1.82
N ARG A 166 15.46 5.43 2.22
CA ARG A 166 15.19 4.28 3.07
C ARG A 166 15.15 4.73 4.52
N LEU A 167 14.01 4.50 5.17
CA LEU A 167 13.79 4.85 6.56
C LEU A 167 14.25 3.73 7.50
N TYR A 168 13.98 2.49 7.13
CA TYR A 168 14.31 1.31 7.91
C TYR A 168 14.88 0.21 7.02
N LYS A 169 15.77 -0.61 7.59
CA LYS A 169 16.26 -1.83 6.95
C LYS A 169 16.54 -2.92 7.99
N SER A 170 16.28 -4.16 7.61
CA SER A 170 16.73 -5.34 8.33
C SER A 170 17.14 -6.43 7.35
N THR A 171 18.14 -7.21 7.73
CA THR A 171 18.53 -8.44 7.03
C THR A 171 18.33 -9.58 8.01
N LEU A 172 17.59 -10.59 7.57
CA LEU A 172 17.32 -11.80 8.31
C LEU A 172 18.06 -12.95 7.62
N GLU A 173 18.99 -13.57 8.34
CA GLU A 173 19.61 -14.81 7.89
C GLU A 173 18.61 -15.96 8.13
N ALA A 174 18.30 -16.73 7.09
CA ALA A 174 17.46 -17.91 7.25
C ALA A 174 18.32 -19.10 7.69
N GLU A 175 18.16 -19.59 8.92
CA GLU A 175 18.87 -20.78 9.40
C GLU A 175 18.50 -22.04 8.56
N ASP A 176 17.25 -22.17 8.14
CA ASP A 176 16.72 -23.15 7.16
C ASP A 176 15.68 -22.50 6.20
N GLU A 177 15.30 -23.14 5.09
CA GLU A 177 14.28 -22.63 4.13
C GLU A 177 12.91 -22.35 4.79
N GLN A 178 12.68 -22.88 6.00
CA GLN A 178 11.44 -22.76 6.76
C GLN A 178 11.52 -21.73 7.90
N SER A 179 12.71 -21.19 8.17
CA SER A 179 12.97 -20.14 9.14
C SER A 179 12.33 -18.88 8.61
N ARG A 180 11.05 -18.71 8.97
CA ARG A 180 10.10 -17.82 8.34
C ARG A 180 10.62 -16.39 8.36
N ALA A 181 11.23 -15.97 7.27
CA ALA A 181 11.66 -14.59 7.14
C ALA A 181 10.42 -13.71 7.28
N SER A 182 10.39 -12.93 8.37
CA SER A 182 9.30 -12.02 8.61
C SER A 182 9.52 -10.78 7.74
N TYR A 183 8.52 -10.36 6.99
CA TYR A 183 8.55 -9.09 6.29
C TYR A 183 7.54 -8.11 6.91
N LEU A 184 7.67 -6.84 6.52
CA LEU A 184 6.82 -5.76 6.99
C LEU A 184 5.86 -5.34 5.88
N ARG A 185 4.66 -4.91 6.27
CA ARG A 185 3.69 -4.21 5.42
C ARG A 185 3.37 -2.86 6.06
N VAL A 186 3.13 -1.84 5.24
CA VAL A 186 2.73 -0.51 5.74
C VAL A 186 1.22 -0.37 5.57
N LEU A 187 0.47 -0.39 6.67
CA LEU A 187 -1.00 -0.42 6.64
C LEU A 187 -1.63 0.97 6.73
N GLY A 188 -0.95 1.91 7.38
CA GLY A 188 -1.46 3.26 7.51
C GLY A 188 -0.45 4.21 8.12
N ARG A 189 -0.88 5.46 8.33
CA ARG A 189 -0.10 6.53 8.95
C ARG A 189 -0.99 7.35 9.86
N THR A 190 -0.46 7.77 11.01
CA THR A 190 -1.11 8.71 11.92
C THR A 190 -0.05 9.65 12.51
N GLY A 191 -0.21 10.96 12.32
CA GLY A 191 0.77 11.96 12.75
C GLY A 191 2.18 11.69 12.22
N THR A 192 3.12 11.46 13.14
CA THR A 192 4.53 11.11 12.85
C THR A 192 4.79 9.61 12.84
N TYR A 193 3.77 8.74 12.84
CA TYR A 193 3.94 7.30 12.90
C TYR A 193 3.42 6.58 11.65
N LEU A 194 4.16 5.57 11.19
CA LEU A 194 3.61 4.54 10.31
C LEU A 194 3.08 3.38 11.14
N ILE A 195 1.94 2.85 10.73
CA ILE A 195 1.36 1.63 11.27
C ILE A 195 1.77 0.47 10.37
N LEU A 196 2.43 -0.51 10.97
CA LEU A 196 3.07 -1.62 10.29
C LEU A 196 2.46 -2.94 10.75
N MET A 197 2.46 -3.92 9.85
CA MET A 197 2.18 -5.32 10.18
C MET A 197 3.42 -6.14 9.88
N ARG A 198 3.84 -6.97 10.83
CA ARG A 198 4.84 -8.01 10.58
C ARG A 198 4.13 -9.29 10.19
N ASP A 199 4.65 -9.95 9.16
CA ASP A 199 4.03 -11.15 8.59
C ASP A 199 5.09 -12.14 8.11
N PHE A 200 4.68 -13.40 7.94
CA PHE A 200 5.54 -14.46 7.44
C PHE A 200 5.48 -14.59 5.92
N GLN A 201 6.60 -15.01 5.30
CA GLN A 201 6.77 -15.16 3.84
C GLN A 201 5.57 -15.80 3.14
N ASP A 202 4.97 -16.82 3.74
CA ASP A 202 3.94 -17.67 3.14
C ASP A 202 2.50 -17.21 3.39
N ASN A 203 2.29 -16.18 4.22
CA ASN A 203 0.96 -15.64 4.47
C ASN A 203 0.57 -14.69 3.34
N SER A 204 0.04 -15.25 2.26
CA SER A 204 -0.67 -14.48 1.25
C SER A 204 -2.10 -14.21 1.76
N PRO A 205 -2.54 -12.95 1.85
CA PRO A 205 -3.92 -12.65 2.23
C PRO A 205 -4.89 -13.34 1.26
N THR A 206 -5.96 -13.92 1.80
CA THR A 206 -7.06 -14.39 0.95
C THR A 206 -7.79 -13.20 0.32
N THR A 207 -8.62 -13.43 -0.69
CA THR A 207 -9.35 -12.36 -1.40
C THR A 207 -10.12 -11.42 -0.47
N CYS A 208 -10.68 -11.92 0.63
CA CYS A 208 -11.43 -11.12 1.60
C CYS A 208 -10.66 -10.83 2.89
N ALA A 209 -9.39 -11.23 3.00
CA ALA A 209 -8.63 -11.02 4.23
C ALA A 209 -8.37 -9.53 4.45
N ASN A 210 -8.74 -9.03 5.62
CA ASN A 210 -8.40 -7.67 6.01
C ASN A 210 -7.03 -7.63 6.73
N LEU A 211 -6.09 -6.82 6.23
CA LEU A 211 -4.73 -6.74 6.78
C LEU A 211 -4.70 -6.25 8.25
N TRP A 212 -5.65 -5.42 8.67
CA TRP A 212 -5.76 -4.98 10.06
C TRP A 212 -6.09 -6.15 10.99
N LEU A 213 -7.05 -7.00 10.59
CA LEU A 213 -7.42 -8.19 11.34
C LEU A 213 -6.34 -9.26 11.28
N MET A 214 -5.65 -9.41 10.15
CA MET A 214 -4.49 -10.29 10.06
C MET A 214 -3.42 -9.89 11.07
N GLY A 215 -3.10 -8.60 11.17
CA GLY A 215 -2.14 -8.09 12.15
C GLY A 215 -2.59 -8.30 13.59
N ASP A 216 -3.85 -7.99 13.92
CA ASP A 216 -4.44 -8.18 15.26
C ASP A 216 -4.43 -9.66 15.71
N ARG A 217 -4.64 -10.58 14.77
CA ARG A 217 -4.70 -12.03 15.02
C ARG A 217 -3.32 -12.71 14.96
N ASN A 218 -2.28 -12.01 14.49
CA ASN A 218 -0.93 -12.56 14.33
C ASN A 218 -0.12 -12.47 15.64
N GLU A 219 0.81 -13.41 15.85
CA GLU A 219 1.73 -13.42 16.98
C GLU A 219 2.64 -12.19 17.07
N PHE A 220 2.90 -11.52 15.95
CA PHE A 220 3.72 -10.30 15.92
C PHE A 220 2.93 -9.00 16.10
N GLY A 221 1.60 -9.05 16.02
CA GLY A 221 0.75 -7.87 16.15
C GLY A 221 0.93 -6.80 15.08
N LEU A 222 0.30 -5.66 15.36
CA LEU A 222 0.52 -4.39 14.66
C LEU A 222 1.52 -3.56 15.45
N MET A 223 2.28 -2.72 14.75
CA MET A 223 3.34 -1.90 15.34
C MET A 223 3.32 -0.47 14.80
N LEU A 224 3.86 0.46 15.56
CA LEU A 224 4.16 1.82 15.15
C LEU A 224 5.66 1.99 14.92
N MET A 225 6.00 2.72 13.86
CA MET A 225 7.35 3.22 13.60
C MET A 225 7.32 4.75 13.57
N ASN A 226 8.12 5.39 14.43
CA ASN A 226 8.26 6.85 14.42
C ASN A 226 9.03 7.31 13.17
N LEU A 227 8.47 8.23 12.41
CA LEU A 227 9.07 8.82 11.21
C LEU A 227 10.15 9.86 11.55
N GLU A 228 10.09 10.47 12.75
CA GLU A 228 11.11 11.41 13.21
C GLU A 228 12.39 10.68 13.68
N ASP A 229 12.22 9.50 14.26
CA ASP A 229 13.33 8.59 14.61
C ASP A 229 13.00 7.13 14.24
N PRO A 230 13.18 6.73 12.97
CA PRO A 230 12.90 5.36 12.51
C PRO A 230 13.76 4.27 13.16
N TYR A 231 14.80 4.65 13.90
CA TYR A 231 15.73 3.73 14.55
C TYR A 231 15.45 3.56 16.05
N ALA A 232 14.46 4.28 16.61
CA ALA A 232 14.02 4.14 18.00
C ALA A 232 13.41 2.76 18.32
N GLY A 233 13.13 1.96 17.30
CA GLY A 233 12.46 0.67 17.42
C GLY A 233 10.97 0.76 17.12
N PHE A 234 10.29 -0.37 17.27
CA PHE A 234 8.86 -0.49 17.05
C PHE A 234 8.11 -0.49 18.38
N ILE A 235 6.93 0.12 18.37
CA ILE A 235 6.01 0.17 19.51
C ILE A 235 4.78 -0.65 19.16
N ASP A 236 4.23 -1.44 20.08
CA ASP A 236 3.01 -2.18 19.82
C ASP A 236 1.82 -1.24 19.56
N PHE A 237 1.04 -1.55 18.53
CA PHE A 237 -0.18 -0.84 18.19
C PHE A 237 -1.39 -1.72 18.49
N PRO A 238 -2.13 -1.51 19.60
CA PRO A 238 -3.38 -2.21 19.81
C PRO A 238 -4.41 -1.75 18.78
N LEU A 239 -5.01 -2.69 18.03
CA LEU A 239 -6.03 -2.34 17.04
C LEU A 239 -7.23 -1.68 17.75
N PRO A 240 -7.56 -0.42 17.42
CA PRO A 240 -8.73 0.24 17.98
C PRO A 240 -10.02 -0.53 17.70
N GLU A 241 -10.91 -0.64 18.69
CA GLU A 241 -12.17 -1.39 18.56
C GLU A 241 -13.02 -0.89 17.38
N LEU A 242 -13.04 0.42 17.13
CA LEU A 242 -13.74 1.00 15.99
C LEU A 242 -13.17 0.51 14.66
N LEU A 243 -11.83 0.49 14.51
CA LEU A 243 -11.17 -0.01 13.29
C LEU A 243 -11.38 -1.52 13.14
N LYS A 244 -11.35 -2.26 14.25
CA LYS A 244 -11.62 -3.70 14.27
C LYS A 244 -13.02 -4.02 13.75
N GLN A 245 -14.04 -3.33 14.25
CA GLN A 245 -15.42 -3.52 13.80
C GLN A 245 -15.61 -3.17 12.32
N GLN A 246 -14.98 -2.08 11.85
CA GLN A 246 -15.00 -1.71 10.43
C GLN A 246 -14.35 -2.81 9.57
N ALA A 247 -13.16 -3.28 9.96
CA ALA A 247 -12.46 -4.32 9.25
C ALA A 247 -13.22 -5.66 9.23
N GLU A 248 -13.88 -6.03 10.34
CA GLU A 248 -14.73 -7.23 10.43
C GLU A 248 -15.96 -7.12 9.52
N GLN A 249 -16.56 -5.93 9.44
CA GLN A 249 -17.68 -5.67 8.54
C GLN A 249 -17.27 -5.73 7.07
N GLU A 250 -16.10 -5.21 6.70
CA GLU A 250 -15.55 -5.28 5.35
C GLU A 250 -15.27 -6.73 4.92
N GLU A 251 -14.60 -7.52 5.77
CA GLU A 251 -14.31 -8.94 5.54
C GLU A 251 -15.63 -9.74 5.39
N ALA A 252 -16.62 -9.49 6.26
CA ALA A 252 -17.93 -10.14 6.18
C ALA A 252 -18.71 -9.79 4.91
N SER A 253 -18.69 -8.52 4.50
CA SER A 253 -19.35 -8.05 3.27
C SER A 253 -18.75 -8.72 2.04
N CYS A 254 -17.43 -8.77 1.94
CA CYS A 254 -16.72 -9.45 0.84
C CYS A 254 -17.08 -10.94 0.78
N LEU A 255 -17.08 -11.64 1.93
CA LEU A 255 -17.46 -13.06 1.98
C LEU A 255 -18.92 -13.29 1.57
N ALA A 256 -19.83 -12.37 1.89
CA ALA A 256 -21.23 -12.46 1.48
C ALA A 256 -21.41 -12.28 -0.04
N GLU A 257 -20.58 -11.45 -0.68
CA GLU A 257 -20.57 -11.27 -2.14
C GLU A 257 -20.04 -12.50 -2.87
N LEU A 258 -18.97 -13.15 -2.37
CA LEU A 258 -18.39 -14.34 -3.00
C LEU A 258 -19.31 -15.59 -2.97
N ASN A 259 -20.31 -15.61 -2.09
CA ASN A 259 -21.25 -16.73 -1.93
C ASN A 259 -22.54 -16.58 -2.75
N GLN A 260 -22.69 -15.50 -3.52
CA GLN A 260 -23.82 -15.26 -4.42
C GLN A 260 -23.52 -15.72 -5.85
#